data_AF-A0A2S2QMV0-F1
#
_entry.id   AF-A0A2S2QMV0-F1
#
_cell.length_a   1.000
_cell.length_b   1.000
_cell.length_c   1.000
_cell.angle_alpha   90.00
_cell.angle_beta   90.00
_cell.angle_gamma   90.00
#
_symmetry.space_group_name_H-M   'P 1'
#
loop_
_entity.id
_entity.type
_entity.pdbx_description
1 polymer ?
#
loop_
_entity_poly.entity_id
_entity_poly.type
_entity_poly.pdbx_seq_one_letter_code
_entity_poly.pdbx_strand_id
1 'polypeptide(L)'
;MNSTLVANVKKAFTGETRDLVDPFVQVSFAGLTGKTSVRKHSYSPVWNEQIVFSEMFPPLCQRIKIQLKDNDPVNTIIGTHFIDLKSISNDGERGFPPTFGPTFIHMYGSTRDYSILDKHATLNTGLGEGVSYRARLLVAIRTEITENTEFMNSGVDVEPTYPITETSYCRNEEFFLFMTILDASMIDKKLGEKPIYFELSIGNAGNMIDGHNESSSQEDHDKINVLESVISESWQSTTAAIKPISNDKVYYYLPLREDKPCLHVKSIWPDYRRRMYNSNIINKISDKLEEGLNEVSFLVDDDDPGKEEKLKFVLDELSSSCNRYVNFTKGVGCGQGLGKTKLDKERMKLCLREMEQIGKMSRTLKAIVTKNSFKERYRTATSYLQKIKALIEDPQHSLPDIFLWMVSNGKRVAYQRIMARHLIYSVADEECGKFCSKVHTMFLKLPGKKNYGSSGWSVPAKLQVYTWLGEMKHKKYLANGLPKGYNITPELFNAENPRLPPPAYIHYCEKYTFQLRAYMYQARSLIGSDASGLSDPYAQIIFCENSTKTQV
;
A
#
# COMPACT_ATOMS: atom_id res chain seq x y z
N MET A 1 23.20 10.27 11.25
CA MET A 1 22.94 11.40 12.16
C MET A 1 21.45 11.65 12.13
N ASN A 2 20.82 11.82 13.28
CA ASN A 2 19.37 12.00 13.39
C ASN A 2 18.96 13.33 12.71
N SER A 3 17.84 13.36 11.97
CA SER A 3 17.35 14.56 11.27
C SER A 3 17.17 15.74 12.23
N THR A 4 16.69 15.45 13.43
CA THR A 4 16.54 16.38 14.55
C THR A 4 17.88 16.90 15.04
N LEU A 5 18.93 16.08 15.08
CA LEU A 5 20.26 16.52 15.47
C LEU A 5 20.87 17.47 14.43
N VAL A 6 20.72 17.19 13.14
CA VAL A 6 21.21 18.08 12.07
C VAL A 6 20.41 19.38 12.03
N ALA A 7 19.08 19.30 12.17
CA ALA A 7 18.21 20.47 12.27
C ALA A 7 18.54 21.31 13.51
N ASN A 8 18.74 20.69 14.67
CA ASN A 8 19.10 21.38 15.92
C ASN A 8 20.51 21.96 15.87
N VAL A 9 21.47 21.27 15.24
CA VAL A 9 22.83 21.80 15.04
C VAL A 9 22.79 22.99 14.10
N LYS A 10 22.12 22.91 12.94
CA LYS A 10 21.96 24.08 12.06
C LYS A 10 21.25 25.23 12.77
N LYS A 11 20.16 24.95 13.49
CA LYS A 11 19.42 25.94 14.30
C LYS A 11 20.31 26.62 15.34
N ALA A 12 21.20 25.87 15.99
CA ALA A 12 22.15 26.41 16.96
C ALA A 12 23.26 27.26 16.33
N PHE A 13 23.64 26.98 15.07
CA PHE A 13 24.69 27.71 14.37
C PHE A 13 24.20 28.93 13.56
N THR A 14 22.98 28.88 13.00
CA THR A 14 22.47 29.95 12.12
C THR A 14 21.47 30.88 12.81
N GLY A 15 20.91 30.49 13.96
CA GLY A 15 19.88 31.28 14.65
C GLY A 15 18.55 31.41 13.90
N GLU A 16 18.44 30.84 12.69
CA GLU A 16 17.23 30.92 11.86
C GLU A 16 16.31 29.72 12.10
N THR A 17 15.07 30.00 12.50
CA THR A 17 13.93 29.07 12.59
C THR A 17 13.29 28.83 11.23
N ARG A 18 14.06 28.65 10.17
CA ARG A 18 13.53 28.47 8.80
C ARG A 18 13.65 27.03 8.33
N ASP A 19 12.68 26.58 7.54
CA ASP A 19 12.71 25.25 6.93
C ASP A 19 13.92 25.11 5.99
N LEU A 20 14.45 23.90 5.84
CA LEU A 20 15.76 23.68 5.20
C LEU A 20 15.72 23.44 3.68
N VAL A 21 14.54 23.48 3.06
CA VAL A 21 14.35 23.12 1.65
C VAL A 21 13.77 24.28 0.86
N ASP A 22 14.20 24.38 -0.38
CA ASP A 22 13.75 25.35 -1.38
C ASP A 22 12.98 24.62 -2.50
N PRO A 23 11.75 24.12 -2.25
CA PRO A 23 11.10 23.19 -3.16
C PRO A 23 10.58 23.83 -4.45
N PHE A 24 10.62 23.04 -5.53
CA PHE A 24 9.90 23.27 -6.78
C PHE A 24 9.45 21.95 -7.41
N VAL A 25 8.45 22.01 -8.28
CA VAL A 25 7.94 20.87 -9.03
C VAL A 25 8.42 20.96 -10.47
N GLN A 26 8.98 19.86 -10.98
CA GLN A 26 9.33 19.69 -12.39
C GLN A 26 8.41 18.64 -13.00
N VAL A 27 7.76 18.98 -14.11
CA VAL A 27 6.89 18.07 -14.87
C VAL A 27 7.51 17.84 -16.23
N SER A 28 7.63 16.57 -16.62
CA SER A 28 8.12 16.17 -17.94
C SER A 28 7.08 15.30 -18.65
N PHE A 29 6.75 15.66 -19.88
CA PHE A 29 5.74 15.00 -20.70
C PHE A 29 6.07 15.17 -22.18
N ALA A 30 5.97 14.10 -22.99
CA ALA A 30 6.25 14.13 -24.44
C ALA A 30 7.61 14.74 -24.84
N GLY A 31 8.65 14.58 -24.01
CA GLY A 31 9.98 15.18 -24.25
C GLY A 31 10.11 16.64 -23.83
N LEU A 32 8.98 17.30 -23.54
CA LEU A 32 8.91 18.64 -22.99
C LEU A 32 9.06 18.64 -21.46
N THR A 33 9.54 19.74 -20.89
CA THR A 33 9.69 19.90 -19.43
C THR A 33 9.37 21.32 -19.00
N GLY A 34 8.50 21.43 -17.99
CA GLY A 34 8.20 22.69 -17.29
C GLY A 34 8.50 22.59 -15.80
N LYS A 35 8.68 23.73 -15.14
CA LYS A 35 8.93 23.80 -13.70
C LYS A 35 8.18 24.95 -13.07
N THR A 36 7.74 24.76 -11.84
CA THR A 36 7.19 25.84 -11.02
C THR A 36 8.29 26.79 -10.56
N SER A 37 7.91 27.92 -9.98
CA SER A 37 8.79 28.77 -9.19
C SER A 37 9.35 28.02 -7.97
N VAL A 38 10.51 28.48 -7.49
CA VAL A 38 11.14 27.97 -6.26
C VAL A 38 10.55 28.69 -5.06
N ARG A 39 10.03 27.94 -4.09
CA ARG A 39 9.61 28.49 -2.79
C ARG A 39 10.76 28.32 -1.82
N LYS A 40 11.29 29.42 -1.27
CA LYS A 40 12.43 29.36 -0.37
C LYS A 40 12.01 28.94 1.04
N HIS A 41 12.80 28.09 1.67
CA HIS A 41 12.67 27.68 3.07
C HIS A 41 11.23 27.27 3.46
N SER A 42 10.66 26.28 2.76
CA SER A 42 9.27 25.88 2.99
C SER A 42 9.06 24.36 2.89
N TYR A 43 8.57 23.73 3.96
CA TYR A 43 8.07 22.35 3.92
C TYR A 43 6.62 22.22 3.43
N SER A 44 5.87 23.33 3.38
CA SER A 44 4.48 23.38 2.88
C SER A 44 4.32 24.45 1.79
N PRO A 45 5.00 24.30 0.64
CA PRO A 45 4.98 25.29 -0.43
C PRO A 45 3.62 25.36 -1.13
N VAL A 46 3.19 26.59 -1.44
CA VAL A 46 2.02 26.87 -2.28
C VAL A 46 2.49 27.58 -3.55
N TRP A 47 2.38 26.92 -4.71
CA TRP A 47 2.81 27.51 -5.98
C TRP A 47 1.69 28.31 -6.65
N ASN A 48 0.47 27.73 -6.74
CA ASN A 48 -0.63 28.28 -7.54
C ASN A 48 -0.22 28.58 -8.99
N GLU A 49 0.46 27.61 -9.60
CA GLU A 49 0.92 27.68 -11.00
C GLU A 49 0.40 26.47 -11.77
N GLN A 50 0.08 26.67 -13.05
CA GLN A 50 -0.22 25.62 -14.01
C GLN A 50 0.90 25.55 -15.06
N ILE A 51 1.27 24.34 -15.45
CA ILE A 51 2.25 24.08 -16.50
C ILE A 51 1.49 23.56 -17.71
N VAL A 52 1.44 24.36 -18.78
CA VAL A 52 0.68 24.09 -19.99
C VAL A 52 1.63 23.45 -21.01
N PHE A 53 1.30 22.22 -21.42
CA PHE A 53 2.02 21.52 -22.48
C PHE A 53 1.18 21.57 -23.76
N SER A 54 1.71 22.23 -24.79
CA SER A 54 1.10 22.26 -26.12
C SER A 54 1.75 21.18 -26.97
N GLU A 55 0.98 20.14 -27.33
CA GLU A 55 1.46 18.98 -28.09
C GLU A 55 0.31 18.35 -28.91
N MET A 56 0.63 17.63 -29.97
CA MET A 56 -0.35 16.92 -30.80
C MET A 56 -1.15 15.88 -30.00
N PHE A 57 -2.46 15.81 -30.28
CA PHE A 57 -3.39 14.86 -29.67
C PHE A 57 -3.89 13.82 -30.72
N PRO A 58 -3.95 12.52 -30.40
CA PRO A 58 -3.53 11.89 -29.15
C PRO A 58 -2.00 11.80 -29.03
N PRO A 59 -1.43 12.10 -27.85
CA PRO A 59 0.01 12.05 -27.67
C PRO A 59 0.52 10.60 -27.75
N LEU A 60 1.61 10.38 -28.50
CA LEU A 60 2.31 9.09 -28.50
C LEU A 60 2.94 8.79 -27.13
N CYS A 61 3.25 9.82 -26.36
CA CYS A 61 3.73 9.70 -24.99
C CYS A 61 2.56 9.41 -24.03
N GLN A 62 2.67 8.30 -23.29
CA GLN A 62 1.60 7.83 -22.40
C GLN A 62 1.87 8.09 -20.92
N ARG A 63 2.99 8.73 -20.57
CA ARG A 63 3.40 8.87 -19.16
C ARG A 63 3.86 10.30 -18.84
N ILE A 64 3.21 10.90 -17.86
CA ILE A 64 3.62 12.16 -17.24
C ILE A 64 4.53 11.83 -16.07
N LYS A 65 5.71 12.47 -16.01
CA LYS A 65 6.64 12.38 -14.88
C LYS A 65 6.57 13.65 -14.07
N ILE A 66 6.27 13.53 -12.77
CA ILE A 66 6.23 14.64 -11.82
C ILE A 66 7.35 14.43 -10.80
N GLN A 67 8.22 15.41 -10.63
CA GLN A 67 9.32 15.37 -9.67
C GLN A 67 9.23 16.55 -8.71
N LEU A 68 9.21 16.26 -7.42
CA LEU A 68 9.44 17.27 -6.39
C LEU A 68 10.94 17.35 -6.11
N LYS A 69 11.50 18.55 -6.22
CA LYS A 69 12.95 18.80 -6.09
C LYS A 69 13.22 19.90 -5.08
N ASP A 70 14.41 19.85 -4.51
CA ASP A 70 15.00 20.91 -3.72
C ASP A 70 15.98 21.71 -4.60
N ASN A 71 15.92 23.04 -4.55
CA ASN A 71 16.81 23.93 -5.28
C ASN A 71 18.16 24.13 -4.53
N ASP A 72 18.80 23.01 -4.20
CA ASP A 72 20.15 22.97 -3.63
C ASP A 72 21.22 22.88 -4.74
N PRO A 73 22.53 23.02 -4.43
CA PRO A 73 23.59 22.98 -5.44
C PRO A 73 23.65 21.69 -6.28
N VAL A 74 23.05 20.59 -5.80
CA VAL A 74 23.02 19.29 -6.48
C VAL A 74 21.66 18.98 -7.10
N ASN A 75 20.67 19.88 -6.97
CA ASN A 75 19.27 19.71 -7.36
C ASN A 75 18.66 18.39 -6.86
N THR A 76 18.71 18.17 -5.55
CA THR A 76 18.24 16.96 -4.89
C THR A 76 16.78 16.65 -5.24
N ILE A 77 16.51 15.42 -5.68
CA ILE A 77 15.14 14.93 -5.92
C ILE A 77 14.57 14.41 -4.60
N ILE A 78 13.45 15.00 -4.16
CA ILE A 78 12.73 14.61 -2.95
C ILE A 78 11.88 13.37 -3.22
N GLY A 79 11.22 13.32 -4.39
CA GLY A 79 10.40 12.21 -4.83
C GLY A 79 9.96 12.34 -6.28
N THR A 80 9.60 11.21 -6.89
CA THR A 80 9.10 11.13 -8.27
C THR A 80 7.79 10.34 -8.28
N HIS A 81 6.81 10.83 -9.03
CA HIS A 81 5.57 10.13 -9.29
C HIS A 81 5.29 10.10 -10.80
N PHE A 82 4.69 9.01 -11.28
CA PHE A 82 4.35 8.83 -12.69
C PHE A 82 2.85 8.64 -12.82
N ILE A 83 2.23 9.37 -13.75
CA ILE A 83 0.83 9.22 -14.11
C ILE A 83 0.77 8.68 -15.54
N ASP A 84 0.15 7.53 -15.72
CA ASP A 84 -0.10 6.92 -17.03
C ASP A 84 -1.41 7.47 -17.60
N LEU A 85 -1.38 8.03 -18.82
CA LEU A 85 -2.56 8.60 -19.47
C LEU A 85 -3.67 7.56 -19.59
N LYS A 86 -3.36 6.30 -19.89
CA LYS A 86 -4.34 5.21 -20.00
C LYS A 86 -5.08 4.93 -18.69
N SER A 87 -4.49 5.31 -17.56
CA SER A 87 -5.13 5.13 -16.25
C SER A 87 -6.13 6.24 -15.93
N ILE A 88 -6.01 7.40 -16.60
CA ILE A 88 -6.76 8.63 -16.36
C ILE A 88 -7.59 9.09 -17.58
N SER A 89 -7.70 8.26 -18.61
CA SER A 89 -8.52 8.45 -19.80
C SER A 89 -9.22 7.15 -20.16
N ASN A 90 -10.19 7.23 -21.08
CA ASN A 90 -10.75 6.05 -21.74
C ASN A 90 -11.11 6.43 -23.18
N ASP A 91 -10.78 5.57 -24.15
CA ASP A 91 -11.05 5.84 -25.56
C ASP A 91 -12.48 5.46 -25.97
N GLY A 92 -12.90 5.88 -27.17
CA GLY A 92 -14.19 5.54 -27.79
C GLY A 92 -15.31 6.55 -27.53
N GLU A 93 -16.50 6.29 -28.09
CA GLU A 93 -17.65 7.22 -28.05
C GLU A 93 -18.11 7.59 -26.64
N ARG A 94 -17.94 6.66 -25.68
CA ARG A 94 -18.24 6.88 -24.25
C ARG A 94 -16.95 7.02 -23.42
N GLY A 95 -15.90 7.45 -24.09
CA GLY A 95 -14.61 7.76 -23.52
C GLY A 95 -14.56 9.12 -22.85
N PHE A 96 -13.41 9.44 -22.27
CA PHE A 96 -13.12 10.75 -21.71
C PHE A 96 -11.63 11.05 -21.90
N PRO A 97 -11.26 12.30 -22.22
CA PRO A 97 -9.86 12.68 -22.36
C PRO A 97 -9.15 12.63 -20.99
N PRO A 98 -7.81 12.59 -20.97
CA PRO A 98 -7.05 12.55 -19.73
C PRO A 98 -7.50 13.63 -18.73
N THR A 99 -7.88 13.19 -17.52
CA THR A 99 -8.30 14.09 -16.44
C THR A 99 -7.90 13.52 -15.09
N PHE A 100 -7.43 14.36 -14.17
CA PHE A 100 -7.00 13.93 -12.84
C PHE A 100 -7.28 15.03 -11.81
N GLY A 101 -7.63 14.66 -10.59
CA GLY A 101 -7.71 15.60 -9.48
C GLY A 101 -8.78 16.70 -9.60
N PRO A 102 -8.69 17.76 -8.78
CA PRO A 102 -7.64 18.02 -7.80
C PRO A 102 -7.64 16.96 -6.69
N THR A 103 -6.47 16.34 -6.43
CA THR A 103 -6.29 15.38 -5.34
C THR A 103 -4.81 15.22 -4.96
N PHE A 104 -4.52 14.71 -3.78
CA PHE A 104 -3.15 14.46 -3.35
C PHE A 104 -2.58 13.22 -4.03
N ILE A 105 -1.40 13.35 -4.61
CA ILE A 105 -0.50 12.21 -4.85
C ILE A 105 0.46 12.07 -3.68
N HIS A 106 0.83 10.83 -3.36
CA HIS A 106 1.78 10.50 -2.29
C HIS A 106 3.07 10.00 -2.92
N MET A 107 4.19 10.61 -2.55
CA MET A 107 5.50 10.32 -3.11
C MET A 107 6.33 9.51 -2.13
N TYR A 108 7.03 8.51 -2.67
CA TYR A 108 7.86 7.58 -1.92
C TYR A 108 9.26 7.53 -2.50
N GLY A 109 10.27 7.32 -1.66
CA GLY A 109 11.68 7.40 -2.04
C GLY A 109 12.58 6.66 -1.05
N SER A 110 13.85 7.05 -0.97
CA SER A 110 14.81 6.53 0.01
C SER A 110 14.46 6.97 1.43
N THR A 111 15.05 6.28 2.42
CA THR A 111 15.07 6.75 3.81
C THR A 111 15.75 8.12 3.89
N ARG A 112 15.45 8.92 4.94
CA ARG A 112 16.11 10.21 5.17
C ARG A 112 17.50 9.99 5.80
N ASP A 113 18.35 9.20 5.15
CA ASP A 113 19.73 8.99 5.58
C ASP A 113 20.64 10.09 5.01
N TYR A 114 20.92 11.12 5.81
CA TYR A 114 21.85 12.22 5.47
C TYR A 114 23.33 11.78 5.42
N SER A 115 23.61 10.53 5.09
CA SER A 115 24.97 10.09 4.81
C SER A 115 25.42 10.68 3.46
N ILE A 116 26.70 11.04 3.34
CA ILE A 116 27.31 11.64 2.13
C ILE A 116 27.03 10.81 0.85
N LEU A 117 26.73 9.52 1.00
CA LEU A 117 26.33 8.62 -0.08
C LEU A 117 25.01 7.93 0.29
N ASP A 118 23.86 8.55 -0.03
CA ASP A 118 22.57 7.85 0.02
C ASP A 118 22.59 6.70 -1.01
N LYS A 119 22.83 5.49 -0.50
CA LYS A 119 22.90 4.24 -1.28
C LYS A 119 21.59 3.90 -1.98
N HIS A 120 20.51 4.61 -1.65
CA HIS A 120 19.18 4.39 -2.16
C HIS A 120 18.62 5.62 -2.91
N ALA A 121 19.44 6.62 -3.21
CA ALA A 121 19.02 7.85 -3.91
C ALA A 121 18.30 7.58 -5.25
N THR A 122 18.60 6.47 -5.93
CA THR A 122 17.88 6.07 -7.15
C THR A 122 16.38 5.85 -6.92
N LEU A 123 15.96 5.50 -5.70
CA LEU A 123 14.53 5.40 -5.37
C LEU A 123 13.82 6.75 -5.50
N ASN A 124 14.48 7.86 -5.19
CA ASN A 124 13.91 9.21 -5.31
C ASN A 124 13.65 9.59 -6.78
N THR A 125 14.43 9.02 -7.71
CA THR A 125 14.22 9.18 -9.17
C THR A 125 13.09 8.30 -9.74
N GLY A 126 12.45 7.49 -8.90
CA GLY A 126 11.42 6.54 -9.29
C GLY A 126 11.95 5.21 -9.84
N LEU A 127 13.23 4.88 -9.58
CA LEU A 127 13.84 3.62 -10.00
C LEU A 127 13.76 2.59 -8.86
N GLY A 128 12.62 1.90 -8.77
CA GLY A 128 12.32 0.88 -7.75
C GLY A 128 11.17 1.28 -6.82
N GLU A 129 10.81 0.38 -5.90
CA GLU A 129 9.81 0.68 -4.87
C GLU A 129 10.39 1.65 -3.83
N GLY A 130 9.80 2.84 -3.71
CA GLY A 130 10.14 3.77 -2.63
C GLY A 130 9.87 3.12 -1.26
N VAL A 131 10.85 3.23 -0.36
CA VAL A 131 10.87 2.57 0.95
C VAL A 131 10.45 3.50 2.10
N SER A 132 10.29 4.79 1.83
CA SER A 132 9.84 5.78 2.81
C SER A 132 8.87 6.75 2.18
N TYR A 133 7.87 7.20 2.94
CA TYR A 133 7.07 8.36 2.58
C TYR A 133 7.97 9.60 2.53
N ARG A 134 7.80 10.43 1.49
CA ARG A 134 8.65 11.61 1.25
C ARG A 134 7.87 12.91 1.28
N ALA A 135 6.73 12.93 0.60
CA ALA A 135 5.89 14.11 0.44
C ALA A 135 4.50 13.70 -0.06
N ARG A 136 3.58 14.66 -0.04
CA ARG A 136 2.36 14.65 -0.85
C ARG A 136 2.26 15.95 -1.64
N LEU A 137 1.65 15.87 -2.80
CA LEU A 137 1.46 17.02 -3.69
C LEU A 137 0.02 17.06 -4.17
N LEU A 138 -0.65 18.20 -4.02
CA LEU A 138 -2.00 18.41 -4.57
C LEU A 138 -1.86 18.72 -6.06
N VAL A 139 -2.43 17.88 -6.93
CA VAL A 139 -2.30 18.04 -8.39
C VAL A 139 -3.64 17.88 -9.10
N ALA A 140 -3.78 18.55 -10.23
CA ALA A 140 -4.87 18.37 -11.17
C ALA A 140 -4.32 18.30 -12.61
N ILE A 141 -4.95 17.49 -13.46
CA ILE A 141 -4.65 17.41 -14.89
C ILE A 141 -5.97 17.61 -15.64
N ARG A 142 -5.93 18.51 -16.61
CA ARG A 142 -7.03 18.77 -17.53
C ARG A 142 -6.49 18.74 -18.95
N THR A 143 -7.25 18.11 -19.84
CA THR A 143 -7.01 18.17 -21.28
C THR A 143 -8.03 19.11 -21.90
N GLU A 144 -7.55 20.02 -22.74
CA GLU A 144 -8.36 20.86 -23.62
C GLU A 144 -7.95 20.54 -25.06
N ILE A 145 -8.94 20.30 -25.92
CA ILE A 145 -8.71 20.01 -27.33
C ILE A 145 -9.14 21.26 -28.08
N THR A 146 -8.18 21.89 -28.77
CA THR A 146 -8.41 23.10 -29.57
C THR A 146 -8.35 22.73 -31.05
N GLU A 147 -9.29 23.22 -31.86
CA GLU A 147 -9.36 22.93 -33.30
C GLU A 147 -8.45 23.83 -34.15
N ASN A 148 -7.78 24.81 -33.54
CA ASN A 148 -6.96 25.80 -34.25
C ASN A 148 -5.59 25.22 -34.67
N THR A 149 -5.36 25.19 -35.98
CA THR A 149 -4.14 24.75 -36.66
C THR A 149 -2.93 25.68 -36.49
N GLU A 150 -3.06 26.82 -35.81
CA GLU A 150 -1.97 27.79 -35.60
C GLU A 150 -0.94 27.36 -34.54
N PHE A 151 -1.27 26.36 -33.70
CA PHE A 151 -0.40 25.85 -32.63
C PHE A 151 0.49 24.67 -33.06
N MET A 152 1.13 24.74 -34.24
CA MET A 152 2.02 23.66 -34.71
C MET A 152 3.35 23.55 -33.94
N ASN A 153 3.65 24.49 -33.05
CA ASN A 153 4.89 24.46 -32.26
C ASN A 153 4.63 23.82 -30.89
N SER A 154 5.23 22.65 -30.66
CA SER A 154 5.27 22.05 -29.33
C SER A 154 5.96 22.99 -28.34
N GLY A 155 5.36 23.22 -27.18
CA GLY A 155 5.80 24.25 -26.24
C GLY A 155 5.40 23.98 -24.80
N VAL A 156 6.06 24.67 -23.87
CA VAL A 156 5.73 24.62 -22.45
C VAL A 156 5.66 26.03 -21.89
N ASP A 157 4.51 26.37 -21.33
CA ASP A 157 4.27 27.63 -20.66
C ASP A 157 3.95 27.39 -19.19
N VAL A 158 4.32 28.35 -18.34
CA VAL A 158 4.02 28.32 -16.91
C VAL A 158 3.25 29.58 -16.57
N GLU A 159 2.04 29.41 -16.06
CA GLU A 159 1.10 30.49 -15.83
C GLU A 159 0.56 30.45 -14.40
N PRO A 160 0.23 31.61 -13.79
CA PRO A 160 -0.50 31.63 -12.53
C PRO A 160 -1.88 30.97 -12.66
N THR A 161 -2.32 30.27 -11.63
CA THR A 161 -3.67 29.71 -11.55
C THR A 161 -4.35 30.09 -10.24
N TYR A 162 -5.68 29.98 -10.20
CA TYR A 162 -6.45 30.34 -9.00
C TYR A 162 -6.13 29.37 -7.85
N PRO A 163 -5.94 29.87 -6.62
CA PRO A 163 -5.77 29.03 -5.45
C PRO A 163 -6.95 28.08 -5.26
N ILE A 164 -6.65 26.83 -4.85
CA ILE A 164 -7.69 25.84 -4.51
C ILE A 164 -8.08 26.00 -3.05
N THR A 165 -9.37 26.14 -2.77
CA THR A 165 -9.91 26.06 -1.41
C THR A 165 -10.08 24.60 -1.01
N GLU A 166 -9.18 24.02 -0.22
CA GLU A 166 -9.22 22.57 0.08
C GLU A 166 -10.53 22.11 0.74
N THR A 167 -11.08 22.94 1.63
CA THR A 167 -12.34 22.67 2.35
C THR A 167 -13.56 22.58 1.43
N SER A 168 -13.51 23.11 0.20
CA SER A 168 -14.62 23.02 -0.75
C SER A 168 -14.64 21.70 -1.54
N TYR A 169 -13.56 20.91 -1.51
CA TYR A 169 -13.44 19.66 -2.27
C TYR A 169 -13.10 18.42 -1.41
N CYS A 170 -12.90 18.52 -0.10
CA CYS A 170 -12.88 17.34 0.77
C CYS A 170 -13.07 17.70 2.24
N ARG A 171 -13.62 16.76 3.00
CA ARG A 171 -13.63 16.82 4.45
C ARG A 171 -12.52 15.90 4.97
N ASN A 172 -11.73 16.43 5.91
CA ASN A 172 -10.76 15.62 6.63
C ASN A 172 -11.45 14.78 7.69
N GLU A 173 -11.03 13.52 7.79
CA GLU A 173 -11.50 12.58 8.81
C GLU A 173 -10.31 12.03 9.58
N GLU A 174 -10.56 11.67 10.84
CA GLU A 174 -9.56 11.05 11.71
C GLU A 174 -9.56 9.53 11.51
N PHE A 175 -8.40 9.00 11.13
CA PHE A 175 -8.16 7.59 10.90
C PHE A 175 -7.31 7.00 12.02
N PHE A 176 -7.56 5.73 12.30
CA PHE A 176 -6.83 4.93 13.27
C PHE A 176 -6.28 3.68 12.62
N LEU A 177 -4.96 3.53 12.70
CA LEU A 177 -4.22 2.36 12.27
C LEU A 177 -3.82 1.56 13.52
N PHE A 178 -4.12 0.27 13.52
CA PHE A 178 -3.71 -0.67 14.55
C PHE A 178 -3.08 -1.91 13.93
N MET A 179 -2.02 -2.39 14.56
CA MET A 179 -1.35 -3.63 14.22
C MET A 179 -0.89 -4.32 15.50
N THR A 180 -0.95 -5.65 15.55
CA THR A 180 -0.28 -6.43 16.60
C THR A 180 0.57 -7.51 15.96
N ILE A 181 1.76 -7.73 16.51
CA ILE A 181 2.71 -8.74 16.03
C ILE A 181 2.52 -9.99 16.87
N LEU A 182 1.93 -11.01 16.27
CA LEU A 182 1.58 -12.26 16.94
C LEU A 182 2.76 -13.24 16.98
N ASP A 183 3.56 -13.25 15.91
CA ASP A 183 4.77 -14.05 15.78
C ASP A 183 5.82 -13.29 14.96
N ALA A 184 7.09 -13.45 15.32
CA ALA A 184 8.22 -12.95 14.56
C ALA A 184 9.31 -14.02 14.54
N SER A 185 9.43 -14.69 13.40
CA SER A 185 10.27 -15.87 13.20
C SER A 185 11.07 -15.77 11.90
N MET A 186 11.89 -16.79 11.60
CA MET A 186 12.79 -16.79 10.44
C MET A 186 13.65 -15.52 10.33
N ILE A 187 14.11 -15.00 11.48
CA ILE A 187 14.95 -13.82 11.52
C ILE A 187 16.34 -14.21 11.00
N ASP A 188 16.88 -13.45 10.05
CA ASP A 188 18.23 -13.68 9.54
C ASP A 188 19.23 -13.62 10.70
N LYS A 189 20.09 -14.64 10.81
CA LYS A 189 21.14 -14.74 11.83
C LYS A 189 21.98 -13.47 11.95
N LYS A 190 22.24 -12.75 10.85
CA LYS A 190 22.98 -11.49 10.83
C LYS A 190 22.31 -10.38 11.64
N LEU A 191 21.00 -10.49 11.85
CA LEU A 191 20.18 -9.56 12.62
C LEU A 191 19.95 -10.06 14.06
N GLY A 192 20.20 -11.35 14.32
CA GLY A 192 19.95 -12.01 15.60
C GLY A 192 20.83 -11.60 16.78
N GLU A 193 21.96 -10.91 16.53
CA GLU A 193 22.91 -10.57 17.60
C GLU A 193 22.49 -9.37 18.46
N LYS A 194 21.66 -8.48 17.90
CA LYS A 194 21.29 -7.20 18.53
C LYS A 194 19.79 -7.16 18.81
N PRO A 195 19.34 -6.40 19.81
CA PRO A 195 17.92 -6.11 20.00
C PRO A 195 17.29 -5.53 18.74
N ILE A 196 16.07 -5.99 18.46
CA ILE A 196 15.23 -5.56 17.35
C ILE A 196 13.91 -5.04 17.90
N TYR A 197 13.39 -3.97 17.31
CA TYR A 197 12.01 -3.52 17.51
C TYR A 197 11.37 -3.20 16.16
N PHE A 198 10.06 -3.03 16.16
CA PHE A 198 9.31 -2.62 14.98
C PHE A 198 8.79 -1.19 15.10
N GLU A 199 8.69 -0.50 13.97
CA GLU A 199 8.14 0.86 13.84
C GLU A 199 7.04 0.87 12.77
N LEU A 200 5.86 1.39 13.11
CA LEU A 200 4.69 1.47 12.25
C LEU A 200 4.41 2.93 11.89
N SER A 201 4.19 3.23 10.60
CA SER A 201 3.89 4.58 10.15
C SER A 201 2.93 4.64 8.98
N ILE A 202 2.18 5.74 8.87
CA ILE A 202 1.36 6.12 7.71
C ILE A 202 1.58 7.62 7.42
N GLY A 203 2.05 7.96 6.22
CA GLY A 203 2.54 9.32 5.97
C GLY A 203 3.72 9.65 6.89
N ASN A 204 3.68 10.82 7.56
CA ASN A 204 4.65 11.16 8.62
C ASN A 204 4.21 10.69 10.02
N ALA A 205 2.96 10.24 10.18
CA ALA A 205 2.43 9.80 11.46
C ALA A 205 3.08 8.47 11.89
N GLY A 206 3.59 8.43 13.12
CA GLY A 206 4.29 7.26 13.69
C GLY A 206 5.77 7.12 13.33
N ASN A 207 6.32 7.97 12.45
CA ASN A 207 7.74 7.97 12.11
C ASN A 207 8.58 8.58 13.24
N MET A 208 9.27 7.76 14.03
CA MET A 208 10.08 8.22 15.17
C MET A 208 11.53 8.50 14.80
N ILE A 209 12.10 7.72 13.87
CA ILE A 209 13.53 7.83 13.51
C ILE A 209 13.82 9.11 12.72
N ASP A 210 12.95 9.49 11.77
CA ASP A 210 13.20 10.69 10.96
C ASP A 210 12.55 11.95 11.54
N GLY A 211 11.77 11.83 12.62
CA GLY A 211 10.95 12.90 13.20
C GLY A 211 9.80 13.35 12.32
N HIS A 212 8.96 14.25 12.86
CA HIS A 212 7.75 14.75 12.20
C HIS A 212 7.99 15.94 11.26
N ASN A 213 9.18 16.58 11.30
CA ASN A 213 9.58 17.73 10.47
C ASN A 213 8.43 18.72 10.24
N GLU A 214 7.79 19.17 11.32
CA GLU A 214 6.72 20.17 11.27
C GLU A 214 7.31 21.52 10.85
N SER A 215 6.60 22.25 10.00
CA SER A 215 7.04 23.56 9.50
C SER A 215 7.13 24.56 10.65
N SER A 216 8.18 25.37 10.67
CA SER A 216 8.43 26.33 11.75
C SER A 216 7.45 27.50 11.82
N SER A 217 6.59 27.68 10.81
CA SER A 217 5.64 28.79 10.69
C SER A 217 4.31 28.59 11.44
N GLN A 218 4.26 27.72 12.46
CA GLN A 218 3.01 27.33 13.14
C GLN A 218 2.59 28.24 14.31
N GLU A 219 3.30 29.33 14.61
CA GLU A 219 2.96 30.16 15.78
C GLU A 219 1.91 31.24 15.54
N ASP A 220 1.58 31.64 14.30
CA ASP A 220 0.61 32.72 14.06
C ASP A 220 -0.42 32.41 12.96
N HIS A 221 -1.69 32.44 13.38
CA HIS A 221 -2.94 32.46 12.61
C HIS A 221 -3.52 31.14 12.03
N ASP A 222 -4.69 30.78 12.58
CA ASP A 222 -5.72 29.83 12.10
C ASP A 222 -5.42 28.33 12.11
N LYS A 223 -5.62 27.71 13.29
CA LYS A 223 -5.76 26.25 13.52
C LYS A 223 -6.89 25.56 12.72
N ILE A 224 -7.58 26.26 11.81
CA ILE A 224 -8.74 25.76 11.07
C ILE A 224 -8.35 25.14 9.72
N ASN A 225 -7.20 25.53 9.14
CA ASN A 225 -6.73 25.03 7.84
C ASN A 225 -5.47 24.16 7.98
N VAL A 226 -5.50 23.18 8.90
CA VAL A 226 -4.34 22.31 9.13
C VAL A 226 -4.22 21.28 8.00
N LEU A 227 -3.24 21.50 7.12
CA LEU A 227 -2.91 20.62 5.99
C LEU A 227 -2.54 19.21 6.47
N GLU A 228 -1.69 19.08 7.50
CA GLU A 228 -1.39 17.81 8.17
C GLU A 228 -1.13 18.13 9.63
N SER A 229 -2.01 17.71 10.55
CA SER A 229 -1.68 17.72 11.98
C SER A 229 -1.14 16.34 12.31
N VAL A 230 0.13 16.28 12.69
CA VAL A 230 0.64 15.13 13.41
C VAL A 230 0.18 15.31 14.84
N ILE A 231 -0.87 14.61 15.27
CA ILE A 231 -1.27 14.62 16.67
C ILE A 231 -0.22 13.81 17.44
N SER A 232 0.83 14.49 17.92
CA SER A 232 1.94 13.86 18.66
C SER A 232 1.49 13.24 19.99
N GLU A 233 0.30 13.60 20.47
CA GLU A 233 -0.26 13.11 21.72
C GLU A 233 -0.95 11.75 21.52
N SER A 234 -0.50 10.72 22.27
CA SER A 234 -1.17 9.42 22.53
C SER A 234 -1.03 8.25 21.51
N TRP A 235 0.08 8.12 20.77
CA TRP A 235 0.30 6.97 19.87
C TRP A 235 1.49 6.10 20.28
N GLN A 236 1.38 4.77 20.12
CA GLN A 236 2.47 3.80 20.33
C GLN A 236 2.86 3.20 18.97
N SER A 237 3.69 3.91 18.23
CA SER A 237 4.13 3.48 16.90
C SER A 237 5.32 2.53 16.90
N THR A 238 5.86 2.17 18.06
CA THR A 238 6.99 1.25 18.20
C THR A 238 6.76 0.15 19.23
N THR A 239 7.39 -1.01 19.02
CA THR A 239 7.45 -2.07 20.03
C THR A 239 8.65 -1.87 20.96
N ALA A 240 8.66 -2.56 22.09
CA ALA A 240 9.88 -2.72 22.87
C ALA A 240 10.97 -3.44 22.05
N ALA A 241 12.23 -3.13 22.33
CA ALA A 241 13.37 -3.79 21.71
C ALA A 241 13.66 -5.13 22.40
N ILE A 242 13.61 -6.21 21.62
CA ILE A 242 13.80 -7.58 22.10
C ILE A 242 14.94 -8.22 21.32
N LYS A 243 15.85 -8.88 22.02
CA LYS A 243 16.94 -9.63 21.38
C LYS A 243 16.38 -10.94 20.80
N PRO A 244 16.60 -11.22 19.49
CA PRO A 244 16.25 -12.51 18.94
C PRO A 244 17.02 -13.64 19.63
N ILE A 245 16.35 -14.77 19.82
CA ILE A 245 16.92 -15.97 20.41
C ILE A 245 16.86 -17.14 19.42
N SER A 246 17.72 -18.13 19.62
CA SER A 246 17.76 -19.33 18.80
C SER A 246 18.29 -20.51 19.63
N ASN A 247 17.64 -21.66 19.51
CA ASN A 247 18.06 -22.89 20.19
C ASN A 247 19.10 -23.69 19.38
N ASP A 248 19.19 -23.46 18.07
CA ASP A 248 20.02 -24.22 17.14
C ASP A 248 21.03 -23.37 16.35
N LYS A 249 21.02 -22.05 16.57
CA LYS A 249 21.82 -21.03 15.86
C LYS A 249 21.53 -20.93 14.35
N VAL A 250 20.43 -21.52 13.89
CA VAL A 250 19.95 -21.46 12.51
C VAL A 250 18.68 -20.63 12.44
N TYR A 251 17.70 -20.88 13.30
CA TYR A 251 16.42 -20.18 13.30
C TYR A 251 16.34 -19.22 14.48
N TYR A 252 16.31 -17.92 14.16
CA TYR A 252 16.11 -16.87 15.14
C TYR A 252 14.65 -16.41 15.15
N TYR A 253 14.14 -16.12 16.34
CA TYR A 253 12.78 -15.61 16.57
C TYR A 253 12.77 -14.63 17.74
N LEU A 254 11.72 -13.83 17.85
CA LEU A 254 11.46 -13.02 19.04
C LEU A 254 10.59 -13.80 20.03
N PRO A 255 10.98 -13.92 21.31
CA PRO A 255 10.19 -14.61 22.33
C PRO A 255 9.03 -13.72 22.80
N LEU A 256 8.00 -13.57 21.95
CA LEU A 256 6.82 -12.75 22.25
C LEU A 256 5.86 -13.43 23.24
N ARG A 257 5.90 -14.76 23.37
CA ARG A 257 5.10 -15.54 24.34
C ARG A 257 3.60 -15.16 24.34
N GLU A 258 2.96 -15.03 25.49
CA GLU A 258 1.54 -14.72 25.61
C GLU A 258 1.20 -13.24 25.32
N ASP A 259 2.14 -12.32 25.57
CA ASP A 259 1.93 -10.88 25.43
C ASP A 259 2.38 -10.36 24.06
N LYS A 260 1.42 -10.12 23.17
CA LYS A 260 1.70 -9.67 21.80
C LYS A 260 1.74 -8.15 21.72
N PRO A 261 2.88 -7.55 21.32
CA PRO A 261 3.02 -6.11 21.27
C PRO A 261 2.09 -5.50 20.22
N CYS A 262 1.45 -4.41 20.61
CA CYS A 262 0.56 -3.64 19.76
C CYS A 262 1.22 -2.33 19.32
N LEU A 263 0.88 -1.93 18.10
CA LEU A 263 1.34 -0.74 17.42
C LEU A 263 0.11 0.03 16.95
N HIS A 264 0.07 1.34 17.18
CA HIS A 264 -1.04 2.15 16.72
C HIS A 264 -0.65 3.59 16.42
N VAL A 265 -1.33 4.16 15.44
CA VAL A 265 -1.12 5.51 14.91
C VAL A 265 -2.48 6.12 14.60
N LYS A 266 -2.77 7.33 15.09
CA LYS A 266 -3.88 8.13 14.54
C LYS A 266 -3.34 9.03 13.44
N SER A 267 -4.19 9.51 12.53
CA SER A 267 -3.77 10.46 11.50
C SER A 267 -5.01 11.11 10.88
N ILE A 268 -4.87 12.34 10.39
CA ILE A 268 -5.97 13.06 9.75
C ILE A 268 -5.71 13.13 8.25
N TRP A 269 -6.69 12.70 7.45
CA TRP A 269 -6.58 12.70 5.99
C TRP A 269 -7.90 13.10 5.33
N PRO A 270 -7.85 13.65 4.10
CA PRO A 270 -9.03 13.80 3.26
C PRO A 270 -9.79 12.47 3.09
N ASP A 271 -11.10 12.46 3.28
CA ASP A 271 -11.90 11.24 3.13
C ASP A 271 -12.13 10.86 1.66
N TYR A 272 -11.26 10.00 1.16
CA TYR A 272 -11.34 9.38 -0.15
C TYR A 272 -11.60 7.87 -0.09
N ARG A 273 -12.19 7.35 1.00
CA ARG A 273 -12.42 5.90 1.18
C ARG A 273 -13.24 5.25 0.07
N ARG A 274 -14.18 6.00 -0.52
CA ARG A 274 -15.00 5.53 -1.66
C ARG A 274 -14.18 4.90 -2.80
N ARG A 275 -12.97 5.42 -3.08
CA ARG A 275 -12.07 4.87 -4.11
C ARG A 275 -11.59 3.49 -3.68
N MET A 276 -11.05 3.39 -2.45
CA MET A 276 -10.58 2.13 -1.87
C MET A 276 -11.70 1.09 -1.73
N TYR A 277 -12.90 1.50 -1.28
CA TYR A 277 -14.05 0.62 -1.14
C TYR A 277 -14.48 0.04 -2.48
N ASN A 278 -14.61 0.86 -3.52
CA ASN A 278 -14.92 0.39 -4.86
C ASN A 278 -13.86 -0.59 -5.37
N SER A 279 -12.57 -0.27 -5.23
CA SER A 279 -11.47 -1.17 -5.58
C SER A 279 -11.53 -2.49 -4.81
N ASN A 280 -11.87 -2.47 -3.52
CA ASN A 280 -11.95 -3.66 -2.68
C ASN A 280 -13.10 -4.58 -3.09
N ILE A 281 -14.28 -4.03 -3.41
CA ILE A 281 -15.42 -4.82 -3.91
C ILE A 281 -15.02 -5.54 -5.21
N ILE A 282 -14.42 -4.79 -6.17
CA ILE A 282 -13.97 -5.37 -7.44
C ILE A 282 -12.87 -6.42 -7.21
N ASN A 283 -11.93 -6.16 -6.30
CA ASN A 283 -10.87 -7.11 -5.96
C ASN A 283 -11.44 -8.42 -5.38
N LYS A 284 -12.47 -8.37 -4.52
CA LYS A 284 -13.12 -9.59 -4.01
C LYS A 284 -13.79 -10.40 -5.11
N ILE A 285 -14.37 -9.74 -6.12
CA ILE A 285 -14.93 -10.43 -7.29
C ILE A 285 -13.81 -11.07 -8.12
N SER A 286 -12.70 -10.36 -8.31
CA SER A 286 -11.51 -10.87 -8.99
C SER A 286 -10.92 -12.09 -8.28
N ASP A 287 -10.73 -12.03 -6.96
CA ASP A 287 -10.14 -13.11 -6.16
C ASP A 287 -10.99 -14.38 -6.25
N LYS A 288 -12.33 -14.26 -6.14
CA LYS A 288 -13.25 -15.40 -6.29
C LYS A 288 -13.23 -16.01 -7.68
N LEU A 289 -13.13 -15.17 -8.73
CA LEU A 289 -13.01 -15.66 -10.10
C LEU A 289 -11.68 -16.39 -10.31
N GLU A 290 -10.59 -15.84 -9.79
CA GLU A 290 -9.26 -16.46 -9.88
C GLU A 290 -9.20 -17.81 -9.14
N GLU A 291 -9.73 -17.88 -7.93
CA GLU A 291 -9.87 -19.13 -7.17
C GLU A 291 -10.66 -20.18 -7.97
N GLY A 292 -11.84 -19.80 -8.48
CA GLY A 292 -12.67 -20.70 -9.28
C GLY A 292 -11.99 -21.16 -10.58
N LEU A 293 -11.25 -20.28 -11.27
CA LEU A 293 -10.50 -20.65 -12.48
C LEU A 293 -9.31 -21.56 -12.17
N ASN A 294 -8.62 -21.34 -11.04
CA ASN A 294 -7.55 -22.23 -10.61
C ASN A 294 -8.08 -23.64 -10.31
N GLU A 295 -9.24 -23.74 -9.66
CA GLU A 295 -9.92 -25.04 -9.46
C GLU A 295 -10.26 -25.72 -10.79
N VAL A 296 -10.75 -24.98 -11.79
CA VAL A 296 -10.93 -25.53 -13.15
C VAL A 296 -9.61 -25.98 -13.75
N SER A 297 -8.52 -25.22 -13.57
CA SER A 297 -7.19 -25.59 -14.07
C SER A 297 -6.72 -26.92 -13.50
N PHE A 298 -6.89 -27.16 -12.20
CA PHE A 298 -6.53 -28.44 -11.57
C PHE A 298 -7.32 -29.61 -12.18
N LEU A 299 -8.64 -29.43 -12.40
CA LEU A 299 -9.47 -30.45 -13.05
C LEU A 299 -9.07 -30.70 -14.52
N VAL A 300 -8.52 -29.69 -15.20
CA VAL A 300 -7.97 -29.87 -16.55
C VAL A 300 -6.72 -30.73 -16.52
N ASP A 301 -5.84 -30.51 -15.54
CA ASP A 301 -4.58 -31.25 -15.39
C ASP A 301 -4.84 -32.74 -15.08
N ASP A 302 -5.91 -33.02 -14.32
CA ASP A 302 -6.34 -34.39 -13.98
C ASP A 302 -7.24 -35.06 -15.04
N ASP A 303 -7.52 -34.36 -16.16
CA ASP A 303 -8.51 -34.75 -17.18
C ASP A 303 -9.90 -35.11 -16.62
N ASP A 304 -10.32 -34.42 -15.55
CA ASP A 304 -11.55 -34.71 -14.83
C ASP A 304 -12.80 -34.37 -15.69
N PRO A 305 -13.83 -35.23 -15.73
CA PRO A 305 -15.04 -35.02 -16.55
C PRO A 305 -15.96 -33.92 -16.02
N GLY A 306 -15.72 -33.37 -14.83
CA GLY A 306 -16.47 -32.29 -14.18
C GLY A 306 -15.96 -30.89 -14.48
N LYS A 307 -14.84 -30.72 -15.22
CA LYS A 307 -14.25 -29.41 -15.54
C LYS A 307 -15.21 -28.46 -16.24
N GLU A 308 -16.07 -28.94 -17.14
CA GLU A 308 -17.07 -28.11 -17.82
C GLU A 308 -18.13 -27.58 -16.85
N GLU A 309 -18.61 -28.42 -15.94
CA GLU A 309 -19.63 -28.02 -14.97
C GLU A 309 -19.04 -27.05 -13.95
N LYS A 310 -17.80 -27.28 -13.53
CA LYS A 310 -17.08 -26.34 -12.67
C LYS A 310 -16.92 -24.97 -13.34
N LEU A 311 -16.53 -24.93 -14.62
CA LEU A 311 -16.42 -23.67 -15.36
C LEU A 311 -17.78 -22.95 -15.48
N LYS A 312 -18.86 -23.69 -15.74
CA LYS A 312 -20.22 -23.12 -15.78
C LYS A 312 -20.61 -22.51 -14.43
N PHE A 313 -20.31 -23.18 -13.33
CA PHE A 313 -20.53 -22.67 -11.97
C PHE A 313 -19.76 -21.36 -11.73
N VAL A 314 -18.45 -21.34 -12.05
CA VAL A 314 -17.60 -20.15 -11.91
C VAL A 314 -18.13 -18.97 -12.71
N LEU A 315 -18.60 -19.20 -13.94
CA LEU A 315 -19.20 -18.15 -14.78
C LEU A 315 -20.55 -17.63 -14.26
N ASP A 316 -21.33 -18.49 -13.61
CA ASP A 316 -22.58 -18.10 -12.97
C ASP A 316 -22.33 -17.22 -11.74
N GLU A 317 -21.41 -17.64 -10.87
CA GLU A 317 -20.98 -16.89 -9.69
C GLU A 317 -20.40 -15.52 -10.09
N LEU A 318 -19.59 -15.48 -11.16
CA LEU A 318 -19.09 -14.23 -11.72
C LEU A 318 -20.23 -13.32 -12.17
N SER A 319 -21.20 -13.84 -12.93
CA SER A 319 -22.34 -13.04 -13.38
C SER A 319 -23.15 -12.48 -12.22
N SER A 320 -23.48 -13.33 -11.23
CA SER A 320 -24.21 -12.95 -10.03
C SER A 320 -23.46 -11.89 -9.23
N SER A 321 -22.14 -12.00 -9.11
CA SER A 321 -21.29 -11.04 -8.40
C SER A 321 -21.20 -9.70 -9.14
N CYS A 322 -21.06 -9.71 -10.47
CA CYS A 322 -21.15 -8.50 -11.29
C CYS A 322 -22.50 -7.79 -11.14
N ASN A 323 -23.61 -8.54 -11.17
CA ASN A 323 -24.95 -7.95 -10.99
C ASN A 323 -25.12 -7.33 -9.60
N ARG A 324 -24.63 -8.00 -8.54
CA ARG A 324 -24.63 -7.45 -7.17
C ARG A 324 -23.84 -6.14 -7.09
N TYR A 325 -22.63 -6.10 -7.66
CA TYR A 325 -21.82 -4.88 -7.73
C TYR A 325 -22.55 -3.73 -8.41
N VAL A 326 -23.16 -3.99 -9.58
CA VAL A 326 -23.89 -2.97 -10.34
C VAL A 326 -25.08 -2.42 -9.56
N ASN A 327 -25.85 -3.30 -8.90
CA ASN A 327 -27.01 -2.90 -8.11
C ASN A 327 -26.60 -2.11 -6.86
N PHE A 328 -25.60 -2.58 -6.13
CA PHE A 328 -25.05 -1.90 -4.96
C PHE A 328 -24.54 -0.50 -5.31
N THR A 329 -23.71 -0.41 -6.36
CA THR A 329 -23.06 0.83 -6.77
C THR A 329 -24.05 1.85 -7.33
N LYS A 330 -25.11 1.41 -8.03
CA LYS A 330 -26.22 2.28 -8.45
C LYS A 330 -27.03 2.79 -7.25
N GLY A 331 -27.26 1.95 -6.24
CA GLY A 331 -28.03 2.27 -5.02
C GLY A 331 -27.34 3.25 -4.06
N VAL A 332 -26.01 3.22 -3.96
CA VAL A 332 -25.21 4.15 -3.13
C VAL A 332 -25.15 5.57 -3.73
N GLY A 333 -25.72 5.76 -4.93
CA GLY A 333 -25.92 7.05 -5.56
C GLY A 333 -24.69 7.57 -6.30
N CYS A 334 -24.82 7.66 -7.63
CA CYS A 334 -23.98 8.50 -8.49
C CYS A 334 -24.19 10.03 -8.25
N GLY A 335 -24.60 10.43 -7.04
CA GLY A 335 -24.96 11.80 -6.70
C GLY A 335 -23.77 12.75 -6.61
N GLN A 336 -24.07 14.04 -6.68
CA GLN A 336 -23.18 15.18 -6.43
C GLN A 336 -22.72 15.19 -4.96
N GLY A 337 -21.91 14.21 -4.56
CA GLY A 337 -21.21 14.27 -3.29
C GLY A 337 -20.14 15.34 -3.37
N LEU A 338 -20.04 16.19 -2.34
CA LEU A 338 -18.90 17.07 -2.14
C LEU A 338 -17.60 16.27 -2.31
N GLY A 339 -16.65 16.84 -3.03
CA GLY A 339 -15.31 16.29 -3.15
C GLY A 339 -15.08 15.13 -4.12
N LYS A 340 -15.99 14.86 -5.06
CA LYS A 340 -15.74 13.96 -6.19
C LYS A 340 -15.05 14.70 -7.35
N THR A 341 -13.88 14.22 -7.77
CA THR A 341 -13.16 14.77 -8.93
C THR A 341 -13.88 14.42 -10.25
N LYS A 342 -13.48 15.06 -11.37
CA LYS A 342 -13.99 14.66 -12.69
C LYS A 342 -13.64 13.20 -12.99
N LEU A 343 -12.41 12.78 -12.67
CA LEU A 343 -11.97 11.41 -12.84
C LEU A 343 -12.75 10.42 -11.95
N ASP A 344 -13.10 10.78 -10.71
CA ASP A 344 -13.93 9.91 -9.85
C ASP A 344 -15.26 9.57 -10.53
N LYS A 345 -15.89 10.57 -11.16
CA LYS A 345 -17.17 10.38 -11.85
C LYS A 345 -17.03 9.50 -13.09
N GLU A 346 -16.02 9.75 -13.92
CA GLU A 346 -15.80 8.97 -15.14
C GLU A 346 -15.35 7.54 -14.85
N ARG A 347 -14.49 7.33 -13.84
CA ARG A 347 -14.10 5.98 -13.40
C ARG A 347 -15.27 5.19 -12.86
N MET A 348 -16.16 5.82 -12.08
CA MET A 348 -17.33 5.13 -11.58
C MET A 348 -18.23 4.63 -12.72
N LYS A 349 -18.46 5.47 -13.75
CA LYS A 349 -19.21 5.05 -14.95
C LYS A 349 -18.50 3.92 -15.70
N LEU A 350 -17.18 4.00 -15.84
CA LEU A 350 -16.36 2.96 -16.48
C LEU A 350 -16.51 1.63 -15.74
N CYS A 351 -16.29 1.60 -14.42
CA CYS A 351 -16.39 0.38 -13.62
C CYS A 351 -17.78 -0.24 -13.71
N LEU A 352 -18.84 0.58 -13.58
CA LEU A 352 -20.22 0.12 -13.73
C LEU A 352 -20.47 -0.53 -15.10
N ARG A 353 -20.04 0.14 -16.18
CA ARG A 353 -20.22 -0.36 -17.55
C ARG A 353 -19.49 -1.67 -17.79
N GLU A 354 -18.21 -1.73 -17.45
CA GLU A 354 -17.37 -2.91 -17.68
C GLU A 354 -17.87 -4.10 -16.84
N MET A 355 -18.19 -3.88 -15.57
CA MET A 355 -18.72 -4.95 -14.71
C MET A 355 -20.08 -5.45 -15.18
N GLU A 356 -20.97 -4.56 -15.64
CA GLU A 356 -22.25 -4.96 -16.24
C GLU A 356 -22.06 -5.77 -17.52
N GLN A 357 -21.14 -5.34 -18.39
CA GLN A 357 -20.81 -6.03 -19.63
C GLN A 357 -20.20 -7.41 -19.37
N ILE A 358 -19.22 -7.53 -18.49
CA ILE A 358 -18.60 -8.80 -18.10
C ILE A 358 -19.65 -9.73 -17.48
N GLY A 359 -20.55 -9.21 -16.64
CA GLY A 359 -21.64 -10.00 -16.07
C GLY A 359 -22.60 -10.57 -17.12
N LYS A 360 -22.92 -9.80 -18.18
CA LYS A 360 -23.71 -10.27 -19.33
C LYS A 360 -22.94 -11.31 -20.15
N MET A 361 -21.70 -11.00 -20.52
CA MET A 361 -20.83 -11.89 -21.31
C MET A 361 -20.58 -13.22 -20.60
N SER A 362 -20.50 -13.24 -19.27
CA SER A 362 -20.32 -14.46 -18.48
C SER A 362 -21.54 -15.40 -18.55
N ARG A 363 -22.76 -14.86 -18.55
CA ARG A 363 -23.99 -15.68 -18.76
C ARG A 363 -24.03 -16.28 -20.15
N THR A 364 -23.73 -15.48 -21.17
CA THR A 364 -23.68 -15.98 -22.55
C THR A 364 -22.60 -17.04 -22.72
N LEU A 365 -21.41 -16.81 -22.13
CA LEU A 365 -20.30 -17.76 -22.19
C LEU A 365 -20.66 -19.09 -21.51
N LYS A 366 -21.32 -19.05 -20.34
CA LYS A 366 -21.80 -20.24 -19.61
C LYS A 366 -22.71 -21.12 -20.49
N ALA A 367 -23.64 -20.52 -21.22
CA ALA A 367 -24.61 -21.24 -22.05
C ALA A 367 -23.98 -22.05 -23.19
N ILE A 368 -22.77 -21.68 -23.62
CA ILE A 368 -22.07 -22.30 -24.75
C ILE A 368 -20.84 -23.13 -24.34
N VAL A 369 -20.68 -23.41 -23.04
CA VAL A 369 -19.67 -24.34 -22.53
C VAL A 369 -20.08 -25.78 -22.85
N THR A 370 -19.32 -26.41 -23.74
CA THR A 370 -19.43 -27.82 -24.11
C THR A 370 -18.05 -28.45 -24.11
N LYS A 371 -17.98 -29.79 -24.16
CA LYS A 371 -16.69 -30.51 -24.22
C LYS A 371 -15.79 -30.00 -25.35
N ASN A 372 -16.35 -29.77 -26.53
CA ASN A 372 -15.60 -29.34 -27.72
C ASN A 372 -15.20 -27.86 -27.66
N SER A 373 -15.94 -27.00 -26.95
CA SER A 373 -15.64 -25.57 -26.85
C SER A 373 -14.79 -25.21 -25.63
N PHE A 374 -14.65 -26.12 -24.66
CA PHE A 374 -14.11 -25.85 -23.33
C PHE A 374 -12.81 -25.02 -23.33
N LYS A 375 -11.79 -25.43 -24.10
CA LYS A 375 -10.48 -24.76 -24.11
C LYS A 375 -10.57 -23.27 -24.48
N GLU A 376 -11.38 -22.95 -25.48
CA GLU A 376 -11.60 -21.56 -25.91
C GLU A 376 -12.40 -20.78 -24.87
N ARG A 377 -13.42 -21.42 -24.27
CA ARG A 377 -14.28 -20.79 -23.25
C ARG A 377 -13.53 -20.53 -21.96
N TYR A 378 -12.67 -21.45 -21.52
CA TYR A 378 -11.79 -21.25 -20.37
C TYR A 378 -10.80 -20.10 -20.58
N ARG A 379 -10.17 -20.02 -21.76
CA ARG A 379 -9.31 -18.87 -22.12
C ARG A 379 -10.09 -17.56 -22.12
N THR A 380 -11.33 -17.57 -22.61
CA THR A 380 -12.21 -16.40 -22.60
C THR A 380 -12.55 -15.98 -21.17
N ALA A 381 -12.89 -16.92 -20.27
CA ALA A 381 -13.13 -16.65 -18.86
C ALA A 381 -11.88 -16.06 -18.17
N THR A 382 -10.70 -16.58 -18.48
CA THR A 382 -9.42 -16.03 -18.00
C THR A 382 -9.18 -14.60 -18.49
N SER A 383 -9.62 -14.26 -19.71
CA SER A 383 -9.55 -12.87 -20.21
C SER A 383 -10.46 -11.92 -19.43
N TYR A 384 -11.60 -12.41 -18.91
CA TYR A 384 -12.47 -11.59 -18.05
C TYR A 384 -11.77 -11.25 -16.74
N LEU A 385 -11.03 -12.20 -16.14
CA LEU A 385 -10.24 -11.94 -14.95
C LEU A 385 -9.25 -10.78 -15.15
N GLN A 386 -8.53 -10.76 -16.28
CA GLN A 386 -7.60 -9.67 -16.59
C GLN A 386 -8.30 -8.32 -16.74
N LYS A 387 -9.48 -8.30 -17.36
CA LYS A 387 -10.29 -7.08 -17.48
C LYS A 387 -10.76 -6.56 -16.11
N ILE A 388 -11.20 -7.45 -15.23
CA ILE A 388 -11.60 -7.08 -13.86
C ILE A 388 -10.39 -6.56 -13.07
N LYS A 389 -9.24 -7.24 -13.16
CA LYS A 389 -8.00 -6.81 -12.49
C LYS A 389 -7.57 -5.39 -12.91
N ALA A 390 -7.78 -5.02 -14.17
CA ALA A 390 -7.48 -3.67 -14.66
C ALA A 390 -8.36 -2.57 -14.03
N LEU A 391 -9.52 -2.91 -13.46
CA LEU A 391 -10.43 -1.96 -12.80
C LEU A 391 -10.11 -1.76 -11.31
N ILE A 392 -9.28 -2.64 -10.71
CA ILE A 392 -8.99 -2.62 -9.27
C ILE A 392 -8.13 -1.42 -8.88
N GLU A 393 -7.13 -1.07 -9.69
CA GLU A 393 -6.25 0.05 -9.39
C GLU A 393 -6.92 1.40 -9.67
N ASP A 394 -7.01 2.24 -8.63
CA ASP A 394 -7.41 3.64 -8.76
C ASP A 394 -6.14 4.52 -8.89
N PRO A 395 -6.01 5.31 -9.96
CA PRO A 395 -4.85 6.17 -10.20
C PRO A 395 -4.80 7.34 -9.20
N GLN A 396 -5.92 7.71 -8.59
CA GLN A 396 -5.97 8.77 -7.61
C GLN A 396 -5.81 8.17 -6.21
N HIS A 397 -4.72 8.52 -5.54
CA HIS A 397 -4.46 8.03 -4.19
C HIS A 397 -5.57 8.47 -3.22
N SER A 398 -5.81 7.65 -2.20
CA SER A 398 -6.74 7.97 -1.10
C SER A 398 -5.98 8.30 0.18
N LEU A 399 -5.30 7.30 0.73
CA LEU A 399 -4.45 7.43 1.92
C LEU A 399 -3.02 7.03 1.55
N PRO A 400 -2.00 7.50 2.29
CA PRO A 400 -0.64 7.01 2.13
C PRO A 400 -0.52 5.52 2.45
N ASP A 401 0.51 4.90 1.90
CA ASP A 401 0.89 3.54 2.23
C ASP A 401 1.44 3.48 3.66
N ILE A 402 1.18 2.35 4.30
CA ILE A 402 1.66 2.01 5.61
C ILE A 402 3.03 1.36 5.48
N PHE A 403 3.96 1.74 6.35
CA PHE A 403 5.25 1.09 6.50
C PHE A 403 5.34 0.42 7.86
N LEU A 404 5.76 -0.84 7.85
CA LEU A 404 6.26 -1.53 9.04
C LEU A 404 7.77 -1.76 8.85
N TRP A 405 8.56 -1.09 9.67
CA TRP A 405 10.01 -1.23 9.69
C TRP A 405 10.45 -2.16 10.81
N MET A 406 11.43 -3.01 10.51
CA MET A 406 12.26 -3.69 11.50
C MET A 406 13.52 -2.87 11.73
N VAL A 407 13.81 -2.54 12.98
CA VAL A 407 14.88 -1.64 13.38
C VAL A 407 15.84 -2.36 14.32
N SER A 408 17.14 -2.23 14.06
CA SER A 408 18.20 -2.74 14.93
C SER A 408 19.29 -1.69 15.08
N ASN A 409 19.74 -1.44 16.31
CA ASN A 409 20.78 -0.46 16.62
C ASN A 409 20.49 0.95 16.05
N GLY A 410 19.23 1.39 16.15
CA GLY A 410 18.76 2.67 15.63
C GLY A 410 18.74 2.77 14.10
N LYS A 411 18.91 1.66 13.37
CA LYS A 411 18.90 1.62 11.91
C LYS A 411 17.79 0.72 11.39
N ARG A 412 17.08 1.20 10.39
CA ARG A 412 16.08 0.46 9.61
C ARG A 412 16.78 -0.63 8.78
N VAL A 413 16.47 -1.90 9.05
CA VAL A 413 17.17 -3.06 8.45
C VAL A 413 16.32 -3.85 7.46
N ALA A 414 15.00 -3.89 7.66
CA ALA A 414 14.04 -4.50 6.72
C ALA A 414 12.66 -3.84 6.88
N TYR A 415 11.81 -3.94 5.88
CA TYR A 415 10.47 -3.32 5.90
C TYR A 415 9.41 -4.15 5.20
N GLN A 416 8.16 -3.76 5.42
CA GLN A 416 7.05 -4.07 4.53
C GLN A 416 6.28 -2.78 4.23
N ARG A 417 5.93 -2.57 2.95
CA ARG A 417 5.06 -1.50 2.49
C ARG A 417 3.68 -2.08 2.18
N ILE A 418 2.61 -1.45 2.68
CA ILE A 418 1.25 -1.96 2.63
C ILE A 418 0.32 -0.85 2.14
N MET A 419 -0.42 -1.11 1.07
CA MET A 419 -1.45 -0.17 0.59
C MET A 419 -2.58 -0.04 1.62
N ALA A 420 -3.00 1.18 1.91
CA ALA A 420 -4.08 1.43 2.87
C ALA A 420 -5.38 0.69 2.55
N ARG A 421 -5.73 0.54 1.26
CA ARG A 421 -6.92 -0.20 0.83
C ARG A 421 -6.94 -1.65 1.32
N HIS A 422 -5.77 -2.27 1.54
CA HIS A 422 -5.72 -3.65 2.01
C HIS A 422 -6.08 -3.78 3.49
N LEU A 423 -6.02 -2.68 4.26
CA LEU A 423 -6.26 -2.66 5.70
C LEU A 423 -7.56 -1.94 6.09
N ILE A 424 -8.15 -1.14 5.18
CA ILE A 424 -9.29 -0.27 5.49
C ILE A 424 -10.55 -1.07 5.88
N TYR A 425 -11.21 -0.62 6.93
CA TYR A 425 -12.45 -1.15 7.47
C TYR A 425 -13.66 -0.42 6.91
N SER A 426 -14.71 -1.17 6.60
CA SER A 426 -16.07 -0.69 6.37
C SER A 426 -17.07 -1.55 7.14
N VAL A 427 -18.28 -1.03 7.32
CA VAL A 427 -19.40 -1.78 7.91
C VAL A 427 -19.91 -2.84 6.92
N ALA A 428 -19.85 -2.56 5.61
CA ALA A 428 -20.10 -3.56 4.58
C ALA A 428 -18.83 -4.38 4.35
N ASP A 429 -18.89 -5.69 4.60
CA ASP A 429 -17.71 -6.54 4.46
C ASP A 429 -17.10 -6.40 3.07
N GLU A 430 -17.89 -6.36 2.00
CA GLU A 430 -17.45 -6.26 0.61
C GLU A 430 -16.50 -5.08 0.34
N GLU A 431 -16.61 -4.00 1.10
CA GLU A 431 -15.77 -2.81 1.00
C GLU A 431 -14.47 -2.90 1.82
N CYS A 432 -14.39 -3.83 2.78
CA CYS A 432 -13.22 -4.04 3.63
C CYS A 432 -12.01 -4.52 2.82
N GLY A 433 -10.84 -4.04 3.23
CA GLY A 433 -9.56 -4.50 2.73
C GLY A 433 -9.33 -5.99 3.03
N LYS A 434 -8.62 -6.66 2.12
CA LYS A 434 -8.37 -8.11 2.20
C LYS A 434 -7.68 -8.59 3.49
N PHE A 435 -6.92 -7.72 4.16
CA PHE A 435 -6.22 -7.98 5.42
C PHE A 435 -6.79 -7.19 6.60
N CYS A 436 -7.88 -6.44 6.40
CA CYS A 436 -8.59 -5.77 7.48
C CYS A 436 -9.19 -6.81 8.42
N SER A 437 -8.99 -6.64 9.73
CA SER A 437 -9.54 -7.51 10.77
C SER A 437 -9.17 -8.99 10.57
N LYS A 438 -7.97 -9.27 10.07
CA LYS A 438 -7.50 -10.64 9.83
C LYS A 438 -6.06 -10.82 10.27
N VAL A 439 -5.75 -12.04 10.69
CA VAL A 439 -4.38 -12.50 10.85
C VAL A 439 -3.83 -12.87 9.48
N HIS A 440 -2.64 -12.37 9.15
CA HIS A 440 -1.95 -12.72 7.92
C HIS A 440 -0.44 -12.72 8.09
N THR A 441 0.23 -13.41 7.18
CA THR A 441 1.68 -13.52 7.14
C THR A 441 2.29 -12.39 6.32
N MET A 442 3.31 -11.74 6.87
CA MET A 442 4.14 -10.78 6.15
C MET A 442 5.59 -11.24 6.10
N PHE A 443 6.19 -11.20 4.93
CA PHE A 443 7.62 -11.42 4.73
C PHE A 443 8.28 -10.07 4.53
N LEU A 444 9.20 -9.70 5.43
CA LEU A 444 9.91 -8.44 5.31
C LEU A 444 10.86 -8.47 4.11
N LYS A 445 11.24 -7.28 3.65
CA LYS A 445 12.14 -7.07 2.51
C LYS A 445 13.29 -6.17 2.91
N LEU A 446 14.45 -6.32 2.26
CA LEU A 446 15.58 -5.42 2.45
C LEU A 446 15.32 -4.08 1.72
N PRO A 447 15.83 -2.94 2.19
CA PRO A 447 15.66 -1.69 1.48
C PRO A 447 16.46 -1.61 0.17
N GLY A 448 15.88 -0.95 -0.83
CA GLY A 448 16.54 -0.57 -2.09
C GLY A 448 16.92 -1.75 -3.00
N LYS A 449 18.06 -1.61 -3.71
CA LYS A 449 18.47 -2.59 -4.74
C LYS A 449 18.82 -3.98 -4.21
N LYS A 450 18.97 -4.15 -2.89
CA LYS A 450 19.28 -5.45 -2.27
C LYS A 450 18.17 -6.49 -2.43
N ASN A 451 16.95 -6.05 -2.73
CA ASN A 451 15.85 -6.95 -3.11
C ASN A 451 15.96 -7.53 -4.52
N TYR A 452 16.85 -7.00 -5.37
CA TYR A 452 16.99 -7.47 -6.75
C TYR A 452 18.21 -8.41 -6.85
N GLY A 453 17.99 -9.61 -7.40
CA GLY A 453 19.03 -10.63 -7.60
C GLY A 453 19.00 -11.78 -6.58
N SER A 454 20.05 -12.61 -6.57
CA SER A 454 20.16 -13.82 -5.71
C SER A 454 20.12 -13.51 -4.21
N SER A 455 20.50 -12.29 -3.80
CA SER A 455 20.40 -11.81 -2.42
C SER A 455 19.00 -11.31 -2.03
N GLY A 456 18.10 -11.08 -2.99
CA GLY A 456 16.73 -10.64 -2.73
C GLY A 456 15.77 -11.76 -2.30
N TRP A 457 16.19 -13.02 -2.47
CA TRP A 457 15.47 -14.19 -1.98
C TRP A 457 15.64 -14.42 -0.47
N SER A 458 16.57 -13.73 0.19
CA SER A 458 16.72 -13.84 1.64
C SER A 458 15.59 -13.11 2.34
N VAL A 459 14.66 -13.86 2.91
CA VAL A 459 13.62 -13.35 3.82
C VAL A 459 14.30 -12.90 5.12
N PRO A 460 14.35 -11.59 5.44
CA PRO A 460 15.02 -11.11 6.65
C PRO A 460 14.26 -11.48 7.94
N ALA A 461 12.93 -11.55 7.85
CA ALA A 461 12.05 -12.04 8.90
C ALA A 461 10.67 -12.37 8.32
N LYS A 462 10.00 -13.34 8.93
CA LYS A 462 8.59 -13.66 8.74
C LYS A 462 7.81 -13.20 9.96
N LEU A 463 6.72 -12.48 9.73
CA LEU A 463 5.82 -12.03 10.78
C LEU A 463 4.42 -12.65 10.59
N GLN A 464 3.75 -13.01 11.69
CA GLN A 464 2.29 -13.10 11.72
C GLN A 464 1.76 -11.85 12.38
N VAL A 465 0.87 -11.14 11.70
CA VAL A 465 0.29 -9.91 12.22
C VAL A 465 -1.21 -9.92 12.13
N TYR A 466 -1.85 -9.15 12.99
CA TYR A 466 -3.23 -8.73 12.82
C TYR A 466 -3.25 -7.22 12.53
N THR A 467 -4.07 -6.79 11.57
CA THR A 467 -4.09 -5.40 11.09
C THR A 467 -5.50 -4.84 10.96
N TRP A 468 -5.65 -3.56 11.27
CA TRP A 468 -6.90 -2.81 11.16
C TRP A 468 -6.63 -1.33 10.85
N LEU A 469 -7.35 -0.75 9.88
CA LEU A 469 -7.33 0.69 9.58
C LEU A 469 -8.76 1.16 9.40
N GLY A 470 -9.17 2.27 9.99
CA GLY A 470 -10.52 2.79 9.79
C GLY A 470 -10.73 4.17 10.39
N GLU A 471 -11.91 4.76 10.18
CA GLU A 471 -12.29 5.98 10.90
C GLU A 471 -12.31 5.74 12.41
N MET A 472 -11.94 6.76 13.19
CA MET A 472 -11.96 6.69 14.66
C MET A 472 -13.32 6.25 15.22
N LYS A 473 -14.44 6.68 14.62
CA LYS A 473 -15.80 6.28 15.05
C LYS A 473 -16.07 4.77 14.91
N HIS A 474 -15.28 4.06 14.11
CA HIS A 474 -15.39 2.62 13.91
C HIS A 474 -14.37 1.82 14.74
N LYS A 475 -13.55 2.47 15.57
CA LYS A 475 -12.53 1.83 16.42
C LYS A 475 -13.09 0.68 17.26
N LYS A 476 -14.36 0.73 17.67
CA LYS A 476 -15.03 -0.35 18.41
C LYS A 476 -15.07 -1.71 17.71
N TYR A 477 -14.94 -1.76 16.39
CA TYR A 477 -14.92 -3.01 15.61
C TYR A 477 -13.53 -3.62 15.48
N LEU A 478 -12.50 -2.99 16.04
CA LEU A 478 -11.11 -3.40 15.93
C LEU A 478 -10.82 -4.78 16.51
N ALA A 479 -11.53 -5.20 17.56
CA ALA A 479 -11.29 -6.50 18.18
C ALA A 479 -12.00 -7.66 17.47
N ASN A 480 -12.95 -7.38 16.55
CA ASN A 480 -13.84 -8.40 15.98
C ASN A 480 -13.12 -9.49 15.18
N GLY A 481 -11.95 -9.17 14.63
CA GLY A 481 -11.16 -10.12 13.84
C GLY A 481 -10.03 -10.81 14.61
N LEU A 482 -9.84 -10.48 15.89
CA LEU A 482 -8.79 -11.11 16.69
C LEU A 482 -9.12 -12.61 16.89
N PRO A 483 -8.12 -13.51 16.82
CA PRO A 483 -8.34 -14.92 17.10
C PRO A 483 -8.95 -15.14 18.49
N LYS A 484 -9.73 -16.22 18.63
CA LYS A 484 -10.20 -16.68 19.95
C LYS A 484 -9.00 -16.99 20.84
N GLY A 485 -9.16 -16.75 22.14
CA GLY A 485 -8.13 -16.95 23.16
C GLY A 485 -7.35 -15.70 23.56
N TYR A 486 -7.44 -14.59 22.81
CA TYR A 486 -6.92 -13.31 23.28
C TYR A 486 -7.90 -12.62 24.23
N ASN A 487 -7.40 -12.13 25.38
CA ASN A 487 -8.18 -11.31 26.29
C ASN A 487 -8.48 -9.96 25.65
N ILE A 488 -9.76 -9.63 25.56
CA ILE A 488 -10.21 -8.27 25.25
C ILE A 488 -10.00 -7.45 26.52
N THR A 489 -8.90 -6.70 26.56
CA THR A 489 -8.59 -5.83 27.70
C THR A 489 -9.67 -4.73 27.84
N PRO A 490 -9.85 -4.10 29.03
CA PRO A 490 -10.78 -2.99 29.18
C PRO A 490 -10.56 -1.86 28.18
N GLU A 491 -9.33 -1.65 27.70
CA GLU A 491 -8.97 -0.67 26.67
C GLU A 491 -9.52 -1.03 25.28
N LEU A 492 -9.58 -2.34 24.96
CA LEU A 492 -10.24 -2.83 23.75
C LEU A 492 -11.77 -2.85 23.91
N PHE A 493 -12.27 -3.14 25.12
CA PHE A 493 -13.70 -3.12 25.42
C PHE A 493 -14.27 -1.69 25.36
N ASN A 494 -13.53 -0.71 25.87
CA ASN A 494 -13.89 0.72 25.83
C ASN A 494 -13.40 1.41 24.55
N ALA A 495 -13.16 0.66 23.47
CA ALA A 495 -12.73 1.20 22.18
C ALA A 495 -13.73 2.20 21.56
N GLU A 496 -14.97 2.27 22.07
CA GLU A 496 -15.94 3.31 21.74
C GLU A 496 -15.49 4.71 22.17
N ASN A 497 -14.66 4.84 23.21
CA ASN A 497 -14.10 6.11 23.64
C ASN A 497 -12.85 6.45 22.79
N PRO A 498 -12.92 7.46 21.89
CA PRO A 498 -11.81 7.80 21.01
C PRO A 498 -10.59 8.35 21.76
N ARG A 499 -10.79 8.85 22.99
CA ARG A 499 -9.75 9.46 23.82
C ARG A 499 -8.86 8.43 24.52
N LEU A 500 -9.37 7.21 24.75
CA LEU A 500 -8.55 6.17 25.37
C LEU A 500 -7.61 5.54 24.34
N PRO A 501 -6.31 5.37 24.64
CA PRO A 501 -5.42 4.62 23.77
C PRO A 501 -5.84 3.14 23.73
N PRO A 502 -5.60 2.42 22.60
CA PRO A 502 -5.70 0.95 22.60
C PRO A 502 -4.65 0.37 23.56
N PRO A 503 -4.70 -0.94 23.87
CA PRO A 503 -3.68 -1.53 24.74
C PRO A 503 -2.31 -1.59 24.06
N ALA A 504 -1.25 -1.51 24.87
CA ALA A 504 0.12 -1.69 24.44
C ALA A 504 0.45 -3.15 24.09
N TYR A 505 -0.28 -4.10 24.67
CA TYR A 505 -0.13 -5.54 24.48
C TYR A 505 -1.51 -6.21 24.48
N ILE A 506 -1.67 -7.28 23.70
CA ILE A 506 -2.80 -8.21 23.87
C ILE A 506 -2.28 -9.52 24.45
N HIS A 507 -3.01 -10.08 25.41
CA HIS A 507 -2.60 -11.27 26.13
C HIS A 507 -3.37 -12.51 25.65
N TYR A 508 -2.66 -13.59 25.31
CA TYR A 508 -3.25 -14.87 24.96
C TYR A 508 -3.45 -15.76 26.19
N CYS A 509 -4.66 -16.25 26.41
CA CYS A 509 -5.06 -16.92 27.66
C CYS A 509 -5.19 -18.43 27.55
N GLU A 510 -5.26 -18.95 26.35
CA GLU A 510 -5.51 -20.36 26.10
C GLU A 510 -4.17 -21.10 25.91
N LYS A 511 -4.15 -22.38 26.28
CA LYS A 511 -3.00 -23.26 26.06
C LYS A 511 -3.46 -24.47 25.27
N TYR A 512 -2.75 -24.75 24.18
CA TYR A 512 -3.03 -25.86 23.28
C TYR A 512 -1.81 -26.78 23.18
N THR A 513 -2.05 -28.09 23.09
CA THR A 513 -1.01 -29.07 22.77
C THR A 513 -1.10 -29.39 21.29
N PHE A 514 -0.02 -29.14 20.55
CA PHE A 514 0.07 -29.44 19.13
C PHE A 514 0.91 -30.70 18.91
N GLN A 515 0.48 -31.55 17.98
CA GLN A 515 1.23 -32.73 17.55
C GLN A 515 1.41 -32.68 16.04
N LEU A 516 2.65 -32.67 15.57
CA LEU A 516 3.00 -32.83 14.16
C LEU A 516 3.56 -34.24 13.94
N ARG A 517 3.05 -34.94 12.94
CA ARG A 517 3.61 -36.21 12.45
C ARG A 517 4.05 -35.99 11.01
N ALA A 518 5.31 -36.28 10.70
CA ALA A 518 5.87 -36.13 9.37
C ALA A 518 6.32 -37.50 8.84
N TYR A 519 5.96 -37.80 7.59
CA TYR A 519 6.38 -38.99 6.87
C TYR A 519 7.03 -38.54 5.56
N MET A 520 8.28 -38.96 5.31
CA MET A 520 8.97 -38.63 4.07
C MET A 520 8.80 -39.78 3.08
N TYR A 521 8.03 -39.56 2.01
CA TYR A 521 7.75 -40.60 1.00
C TYR A 521 8.72 -40.56 -0.20
N GLN A 522 9.42 -39.44 -0.41
CA GLN A 522 10.31 -39.27 -1.55
C GLN A 522 11.43 -38.26 -1.26
N ALA A 523 12.68 -38.74 -1.30
CA ALA A 523 13.89 -37.94 -1.33
C ALA A 523 14.92 -38.65 -2.24
N ARG A 524 14.71 -38.55 -3.56
CA ARG A 524 15.53 -39.25 -4.57
C ARG A 524 16.65 -38.34 -5.06
N SER A 525 17.76 -38.94 -5.48
CA SER A 525 18.91 -38.24 -6.07
C SER A 525 19.60 -37.23 -5.14
N LEU A 526 19.56 -37.47 -3.82
CA LEU A 526 20.41 -36.74 -2.88
C LEU A 526 21.85 -37.21 -3.01
N ILE A 527 22.79 -36.26 -3.00
CA ILE A 527 24.22 -36.56 -3.01
C ILE A 527 24.59 -37.04 -1.60
N GLY A 528 25.14 -38.25 -1.49
CA GLY A 528 25.66 -38.77 -0.22
C GLY A 528 26.68 -37.79 0.38
N SER A 529 26.39 -37.32 1.60
CA SER A 529 27.17 -36.26 2.25
C SER A 529 28.27 -36.79 3.16
N ASP A 530 28.35 -38.09 3.37
CA ASP A 530 29.29 -38.74 4.26
C ASP A 530 30.27 -39.67 3.51
N ALA A 531 31.26 -40.18 4.24
CA ALA A 531 32.28 -41.07 3.67
C ALA A 531 31.73 -42.45 3.26
N SER A 532 30.50 -42.80 3.67
CA SER A 532 29.84 -44.07 3.31
C SER A 532 29.08 -43.99 1.98
N GLY A 533 28.86 -42.77 1.47
CA GLY A 533 28.07 -42.53 0.25
C GLY A 533 26.56 -42.63 0.51
N LEU A 534 26.14 -42.70 1.77
CA LEU A 534 24.73 -42.73 2.18
C LEU A 534 24.24 -41.30 2.49
N SER A 535 22.92 -41.13 2.44
CA SER A 535 22.26 -39.91 2.94
C SER A 535 21.42 -40.31 4.12
N ASP A 536 21.60 -39.60 5.23
CA ASP A 536 20.93 -39.80 6.51
C ASP A 536 19.90 -38.66 6.72
N PRO A 537 18.75 -38.69 6.01
CA PRO A 537 17.80 -37.61 6.03
C PRO A 537 17.12 -37.52 7.40
N TYR A 538 17.15 -36.34 8.00
CA TYR A 538 16.33 -36.01 9.16
C TYR A 538 15.38 -34.85 8.82
N ALA A 539 14.22 -34.84 9.45
CA ALA A 539 13.32 -33.69 9.40
C ALA A 539 13.66 -32.74 10.55
N GLN A 540 13.87 -31.46 10.24
CA GLN A 540 13.91 -30.41 11.24
C GLN A 540 12.55 -29.72 11.28
N ILE A 541 11.92 -29.72 12.45
CA ILE A 541 10.61 -29.11 12.69
C ILE A 541 10.83 -27.87 13.54
N ILE A 542 10.23 -26.75 13.11
CA ILE A 542 10.22 -25.50 13.88
C ILE A 542 8.75 -25.12 14.10
N PHE A 543 8.39 -24.92 15.35
CA PHE A 543 7.06 -24.51 15.75
C PHE A 543 7.13 -23.45 16.84
N CYS A 544 6.69 -22.23 16.50
CA CYS A 544 6.84 -21.04 17.34
C CYS A 544 8.30 -20.88 17.81
N GLU A 545 8.51 -21.01 19.12
CA GLU A 545 9.79 -20.83 19.80
C GLU A 545 10.64 -22.12 19.87
N ASN A 546 10.10 -23.26 19.40
CA ASN A 546 10.73 -24.56 19.55
C ASN A 546 11.27 -25.07 18.22
N SER A 547 12.45 -25.69 18.24
CA SER A 547 12.97 -26.49 17.12
C SER A 547 13.46 -27.84 17.63
N THR A 548 13.10 -28.89 16.89
CA THR A 548 13.57 -30.25 17.14
C THR A 548 13.92 -30.94 15.83
N LYS A 549 14.72 -31.99 15.91
CA LYS A 549 15.10 -32.84 14.78
C LYS A 549 14.60 -34.26 15.03
N THR A 550 14.16 -34.95 13.99
CA THR A 550 13.95 -36.40 14.08
C THR A 550 15.27 -37.11 14.33
N GLN A 551 15.22 -38.30 14.90
CA GLN A 551 16.42 -39.15 14.99
C GLN A 551 16.95 -39.42 13.57
N VAL A 552 18.27 -39.41 13.46
CA VAL A 552 19.00 -39.84 12.27
C VAL A 552 19.13 -41.35 12.32
#